data_AF-A0A5C5REN7-F1
#
_entry.id   AF-A0A5C5REN7-F1
#
_cell.length_a   1.000
_cell.length_b   1.000
_cell.length_c   1.000
_cell.angle_alpha   90.00
_cell.angle_beta   90.00
_cell.angle_gamma   90.00
#
_symmetry.space_group_name_H-M   'P 1'
#
loop_
_entity.id
_entity.type
_entity.pdbx_description
1 polymer ?
#
loop_
_entity_poly.entity_id
_entity_poly.type
_entity_poly.pdbx_seq_one_letter_code
_entity_poly.pdbx_strand_id
1 'polypeptide(L)'
;GYSANLPGIARHMGRTWMLTQKLSWNDTNTFPHHTFWWEGIDGTRLFTHFPPVDTYNSELTPQEMHRAESSLRQGGRASVSLAPFGWGDGGGGPTREQAERAHRQADLEGVPRVRLSTPGAFFADALEEATREVPPAPTWVGELYLENHRGVLTSQHRTKWGNRHCEPLLREAELWATTATV
;
A
#
# COMPACT_ATOMS: atom_id res chain seq x y z
N GLY A 1 -1.28 5.68 -9.22
CA GLY A 1 -1.83 4.42 -9.74
C GLY A 1 -0.74 3.38 -9.74
N TYR A 2 -1.10 2.11 -9.83
CA TYR A 2 -0.16 1.00 -9.81
C TYR A 2 -0.44 0.06 -10.99
N SER A 3 0.59 -0.17 -11.82
CA SER A 3 0.50 -1.03 -12.99
C SER A 3 0.13 -2.46 -12.61
N ALA A 4 -0.74 -3.07 -13.42
CA ALA A 4 -1.16 -4.46 -13.29
C ALA A 4 -0.03 -5.50 -13.50
N ASN A 5 1.18 -5.08 -13.87
CA ASN A 5 2.36 -5.95 -13.93
C ASN A 5 3.05 -6.11 -12.57
N LEU A 6 2.76 -5.23 -11.60
CA LEU A 6 3.47 -5.18 -10.34
C LEU A 6 3.29 -6.45 -9.48
N PRO A 7 2.11 -7.14 -9.46
CA PRO A 7 1.98 -8.41 -8.76
C PRO A 7 2.99 -9.47 -9.22
N GLY A 8 3.14 -9.66 -10.53
CA GLY A 8 4.13 -10.58 -11.11
C GLY A 8 5.56 -10.22 -10.72
N ILE A 9 5.94 -8.94 -10.89
CA ILE A 9 7.28 -8.43 -10.53
C ILE A 9 7.56 -8.63 -9.03
N ALA A 10 6.61 -8.29 -8.15
CA ALA A 10 6.73 -8.46 -6.71
C ALA A 10 6.96 -9.93 -6.34
N ARG A 11 6.22 -10.86 -6.98
CA ARG A 11 6.35 -12.29 -6.72
C ARG A 11 7.72 -12.84 -7.12
N HIS A 12 8.28 -12.39 -8.25
CA HIS A 12 9.64 -12.73 -8.68
C HIS A 12 10.71 -12.24 -7.69
N MET A 13 10.46 -11.13 -7.00
CA MET A 13 11.32 -10.61 -5.93
C MET A 13 11.06 -11.25 -4.55
N GLY A 14 10.27 -12.33 -4.49
CA GLY A 14 9.93 -13.02 -3.25
C GLY A 14 9.00 -12.23 -2.33
N ARG A 15 8.29 -11.22 -2.84
CA ARG A 15 7.30 -10.45 -2.08
C ARG A 15 5.91 -11.03 -2.32
N THR A 16 5.11 -11.11 -1.26
CA THR A 16 3.77 -11.73 -1.28
C THR A 16 2.66 -10.78 -0.84
N TRP A 17 3.03 -9.58 -0.36
CA TRP A 17 2.09 -8.55 0.05
C TRP A 17 2.56 -7.15 -0.30
N MET A 18 1.62 -6.21 -0.32
CA MET A 18 1.86 -4.78 -0.59
C MET A 18 0.97 -3.91 0.28
N LEU A 19 1.52 -2.77 0.73
CA LEU A 19 0.76 -1.68 1.32
C LEU A 19 0.74 -0.48 0.38
N THR A 20 -0.40 0.20 0.30
CA THR A 20 -0.58 1.43 -0.49
C THR A 20 -1.48 2.42 0.24
N GLN A 21 -1.32 3.71 -0.02
CA GLN A 21 -2.18 4.76 0.54
C GLN A 21 -2.92 5.57 -0.53
N LYS A 22 -2.36 5.71 -1.74
CA LYS A 22 -2.81 6.74 -2.69
C LYS A 22 -4.21 6.51 -3.25
N LEU A 23 -4.79 5.31 -3.09
CA LEU A 23 -6.14 5.01 -3.53
C LEU A 23 -7.23 5.74 -2.71
N SER A 24 -6.91 6.27 -1.52
CA SER A 24 -7.83 7.16 -0.78
C SER A 24 -8.08 8.48 -1.50
N TRP A 25 -7.25 8.84 -2.47
CA TRP A 25 -7.29 10.13 -3.16
C TRP A 25 -7.97 10.07 -4.52
N ASN A 26 -8.74 9.02 -4.81
CA ASN A 26 -9.57 8.99 -6.01
C ASN A 26 -10.59 10.14 -5.96
N ASP A 27 -10.77 10.78 -7.11
CA ASP A 27 -11.60 11.99 -7.27
C ASP A 27 -13.10 11.63 -7.42
N THR A 28 -13.40 10.58 -8.18
CA THR A 28 -14.77 10.17 -8.51
C THR A 28 -15.19 8.89 -7.80
N ASN A 29 -14.40 7.81 -7.90
CA ASN A 29 -14.80 6.51 -7.38
C ASN A 29 -14.06 6.14 -6.09
N THR A 30 -14.81 5.92 -5.03
CA THR A 30 -14.27 5.33 -3.80
C THR A 30 -13.86 3.88 -4.07
N PHE A 31 -12.60 3.55 -3.77
CA PHE A 31 -12.11 2.18 -3.93
C PHE A 31 -12.84 1.23 -2.95
N PRO A 32 -13.29 0.04 -3.40
CA PRO A 32 -14.24 -0.76 -2.61
C PRO A 32 -13.60 -1.62 -1.51
N HIS A 33 -12.27 -1.72 -1.44
CA HIS A 33 -11.59 -2.67 -0.54
C HIS A 33 -10.39 -2.04 0.19
N HIS A 34 -10.24 -2.36 1.48
CA HIS A 34 -9.03 -2.06 2.25
C HIS A 34 -8.13 -3.27 2.38
N THR A 35 -8.65 -4.50 2.39
CA THR A 35 -7.86 -5.73 2.39
C THR A 35 -8.38 -6.66 1.29
N PHE A 36 -7.52 -7.01 0.33
CA PHE A 36 -7.92 -7.75 -0.87
C PHE A 36 -6.74 -8.44 -1.57
N TRP A 37 -7.05 -9.39 -2.45
CA TRP A 37 -6.10 -9.95 -3.40
C TRP A 37 -6.00 -9.06 -4.63
N TRP A 38 -4.81 -8.54 -4.94
CA TRP A 38 -4.58 -7.85 -6.19
C TRP A 38 -4.01 -8.82 -7.23
N GLU A 39 -4.78 -9.07 -8.29
CA GLU A 39 -4.40 -9.96 -9.39
C GLU A 39 -3.87 -9.16 -10.59
N GLY A 40 -2.64 -9.48 -11.00
CA GLY A 40 -1.99 -8.89 -12.16
C GLY A 40 -2.48 -9.47 -13.49
N ILE A 41 -2.01 -8.91 -14.61
CA ILE A 41 -2.41 -9.38 -15.96
C ILE A 41 -1.96 -10.81 -16.27
N ASP A 42 -1.01 -11.33 -15.51
CA ASP A 42 -0.46 -12.68 -15.60
C ASP A 42 -1.17 -13.67 -14.67
N GLY A 43 -2.21 -13.23 -13.94
CA GLY A 43 -2.91 -14.03 -12.93
C GLY A 43 -2.18 -14.13 -11.59
N THR A 44 -0.98 -13.54 -11.46
CA THR A 44 -0.26 -13.52 -10.18
C THR A 44 -1.00 -12.66 -9.17
N ARG A 45 -1.17 -13.17 -7.94
CA ARG A 45 -1.83 -12.45 -6.85
C ARG A 45 -0.85 -11.91 -5.82
N LEU A 46 -1.09 -10.68 -5.36
CA LEU A 46 -0.37 -9.99 -4.30
C LEU A 46 -1.36 -9.55 -3.22
N PHE A 47 -1.17 -10.01 -1.97
CA PHE A 47 -2.07 -9.64 -0.88
C PHE A 47 -1.89 -8.17 -0.52
N THR A 48 -2.94 -7.36 -0.67
CA THR A 48 -2.80 -5.91 -0.65
C THR A 48 -3.65 -5.31 0.46
N HIS A 49 -3.04 -4.40 1.23
CA HIS A 49 -3.74 -3.59 2.20
C HIS A 49 -3.62 -2.10 1.87
N PHE A 50 -4.75 -1.41 1.98
CA PHE A 50 -4.90 0.03 1.81
C PHE A 50 -5.57 0.58 3.08
N PRO A 51 -4.83 1.27 3.96
CA PRO A 51 -5.35 1.71 5.26
C PRO A 51 -6.60 2.61 5.19
N PRO A 52 -7.63 2.35 6.01
CA PRO A 52 -8.86 3.16 6.09
C PRO A 52 -8.67 4.51 6.81
N VAL A 53 -7.49 4.76 7.38
CA VAL A 53 -7.11 6.05 7.99
C VAL A 53 -6.87 7.14 6.93
N ASP A 54 -6.87 6.79 5.64
CA ASP A 54 -6.79 7.70 4.48
C ASP A 54 -5.52 8.58 4.39
N THR A 55 -4.55 8.40 5.30
CA THR A 55 -3.28 9.12 5.34
C THR A 55 -2.12 8.21 5.75
N TYR A 56 -0.90 8.50 5.29
CA TYR A 56 0.32 7.92 5.86
C TYR A 56 0.95 8.82 6.94
N ASN A 57 0.34 9.98 7.19
CA ASN A 57 0.74 10.94 8.21
C ASN A 57 -0.23 10.91 9.40
N SER A 58 -0.72 9.73 9.79
CA SER A 58 -1.66 9.67 10.92
C SER A 58 -0.99 10.21 12.17
N GLU A 59 -1.79 10.95 12.93
CA GLU A 59 -1.41 11.47 14.23
C GLU A 59 -1.80 10.54 15.38
N LEU A 60 -2.46 9.42 15.07
CA LEU A 60 -3.02 8.49 16.03
C LEU A 60 -3.91 9.24 17.03
N THR A 61 -4.83 10.06 16.52
CA THR A 61 -5.84 10.67 17.40
C THR A 61 -6.99 9.67 17.62
N PRO A 62 -7.70 9.74 18.75
CA PRO A 62 -8.92 8.95 18.97
C PRO A 62 -9.93 9.06 17.81
N GLN A 63 -10.08 10.27 17.25
CA GLN A 63 -10.96 10.55 16.14
C GLN A 63 -10.52 9.85 14.86
N GLU A 64 -9.21 9.86 14.54
CA GLU A 64 -8.67 9.12 13.39
C GLU A 64 -8.85 7.61 13.55
N MET A 65 -8.61 7.07 14.75
CA MET A 65 -8.74 5.64 15.02
C MET A 65 -10.20 5.18 14.93
N HIS A 66 -11.12 5.94 15.50
CA HIS A 66 -12.56 5.67 15.37
C HIS A 66 -13.01 5.74 13.91
N ARG A 67 -12.55 6.75 13.16
CA ARG A 67 -12.84 6.85 11.72
C ARG A 67 -12.33 5.63 10.97
N ALA A 68 -11.08 5.24 11.17
CA ALA A 68 -10.43 4.11 10.52
C ALA A 68 -11.17 2.78 10.77
N GLU A 69 -11.66 2.56 12.00
CA GLU A 69 -12.52 1.42 12.32
C GLU A 69 -13.84 1.48 11.56
N SER A 70 -14.55 2.61 11.65
CA SER A 70 -15.89 2.77 11.05
C SER A 70 -15.89 2.73 9.51
N SER A 71 -14.77 3.09 8.86
CA SER A 71 -14.63 3.10 7.40
C SER A 71 -14.09 1.79 6.83
N LEU A 72 -13.67 0.83 7.67
CA LEU A 72 -13.14 -0.45 7.21
C LEU A 72 -14.18 -1.25 6.42
N ARG A 73 -14.05 -1.25 5.09
CA ARG A 73 -14.89 -1.98 4.12
C ARG A 73 -15.04 -3.48 4.37
N GLN A 74 -14.04 -4.12 4.97
CA GLN A 74 -14.07 -5.54 5.35
C GLN A 74 -14.41 -5.72 6.84
N GLY A 75 -14.98 -4.71 7.49
CA GLY A 75 -15.41 -4.77 8.89
C GLY A 75 -16.33 -5.97 9.17
N GLY A 76 -16.07 -6.67 10.26
CA GLY A 76 -16.72 -7.93 10.62
C GLY A 76 -16.11 -9.18 9.96
N ARG A 77 -15.17 -9.03 9.02
CA ARG A 77 -14.42 -10.13 8.38
C ARG A 77 -12.93 -10.03 8.70
N ALA A 78 -12.38 -8.83 8.52
CA ALA A 78 -11.07 -8.44 9.03
C ALA A 78 -11.23 -7.75 10.39
N SER A 79 -10.41 -8.15 11.36
CA SER A 79 -10.37 -7.54 12.69
C SER A 79 -9.13 -6.65 12.91
N VAL A 80 -8.16 -6.73 12.00
CA VAL A 80 -6.93 -5.95 12.04
C VAL A 80 -6.81 -4.98 10.86
N SER A 81 -6.23 -3.81 11.13
CA SER A 81 -5.88 -2.80 10.12
C SER A 81 -4.54 -2.17 10.47
N LEU A 82 -3.82 -1.68 9.46
CA LEU A 82 -2.57 -0.94 9.65
C LEU A 82 -2.83 0.56 9.59
N ALA A 83 -2.21 1.35 10.46
CA ALA A 83 -2.23 2.81 10.42
C ALA A 83 -0.79 3.35 10.41
N PRO A 84 -0.27 3.80 9.25
CA PRO A 84 1.03 4.46 9.21
C PRO A 84 0.94 5.83 9.88
N PHE A 85 1.90 6.14 10.76
CA PHE A 85 1.92 7.38 11.53
C PHE A 85 3.29 8.06 11.46
N GLY A 86 3.33 9.36 11.73
CA GLY A 86 4.51 10.21 11.60
C GLY A 86 4.43 11.22 10.47
N TRP A 87 5.51 11.96 10.21
CA TRP A 87 5.56 12.97 9.16
C TRP A 87 6.34 12.49 7.94
N GLY A 88 5.63 12.25 6.84
CA GLY A 88 6.15 12.02 5.50
C GLY A 88 6.35 13.32 4.71
N ASP A 89 6.41 13.23 3.37
CA ASP A 89 6.54 14.38 2.46
C ASP A 89 7.74 15.30 2.74
N GLY A 90 8.89 14.70 3.09
CA GLY A 90 10.09 15.42 3.52
C GLY A 90 10.15 15.70 5.03
N GLY A 91 9.22 15.12 5.80
CA GLY A 91 9.15 15.22 7.26
C GLY A 91 10.10 14.29 8.04
N GLY A 92 10.02 14.38 9.37
CA GLY A 92 10.95 13.77 10.32
C GLY A 92 10.52 12.43 10.94
N GLY A 93 9.51 11.75 10.39
CA GLY A 93 8.98 10.51 10.96
C GLY A 93 8.10 10.72 12.20
N PRO A 94 7.88 9.67 13.03
CA PRO A 94 7.05 9.76 14.22
C PRO A 94 7.61 10.66 15.33
N THR A 95 6.73 11.41 16.00
CA THR A 95 7.10 12.19 17.19
C THR A 95 6.90 11.40 18.48
N ARG A 96 7.51 11.89 19.57
CA ARG A 96 7.31 11.33 20.92
C ARG A 96 5.82 11.32 21.30
N GLU A 97 5.12 12.40 21.00
CA GLU A 97 3.70 12.58 21.33
C GLU A 97 2.82 11.56 20.58
N GLN A 98 3.15 11.25 19.33
CA GLN A 98 2.44 10.23 18.55
C GLN A 98 2.66 8.82 19.14
N ALA A 99 3.89 8.48 19.52
CA ALA A 99 4.18 7.22 20.21
C ALA A 99 3.43 7.10 21.54
N GLU A 100 3.42 8.19 22.31
CA GLU A 100 2.69 8.32 23.58
C GLU A 100 1.17 8.19 23.41
N ARG A 101 0.59 8.69 22.31
CA ARG A 101 -0.83 8.45 21.96
C ARG A 101 -1.08 6.98 21.66
N ALA A 102 -0.22 6.36 20.85
CA ALA A 102 -0.33 4.94 20.53
C ALA A 102 -0.36 4.07 21.79
N HIS A 103 0.49 4.36 22.78
CA HIS A 103 0.51 3.66 24.06
C HIS A 103 -0.77 3.88 24.89
N ARG A 104 -1.30 5.11 24.93
CA ARG A 104 -2.56 5.40 25.65
C ARG A 104 -3.77 4.72 25.01
N GLN A 105 -3.76 4.55 23.70
CA GLN A 105 -4.82 3.90 22.94
C GLN A 105 -4.69 2.37 22.85
N ALA A 106 -3.74 1.76 23.56
CA ALA A 106 -3.60 0.31 23.59
C ALA A 106 -4.84 -0.40 24.17
N ASP A 107 -5.55 0.25 25.10
CA ASP A 107 -6.78 -0.27 25.72
C ASP A 107 -7.70 0.88 26.17
N LEU A 108 -7.81 1.94 25.35
CA LEU A 108 -8.71 3.06 25.63
C LEU A 108 -10.13 2.70 25.17
N GLU A 109 -11.10 2.79 26.08
CA GLU A 109 -12.51 2.53 25.78
C GLU A 109 -13.05 3.52 24.73
N GLY A 110 -13.84 3.01 23.77
CA GLY A 110 -14.48 3.82 22.73
C GLY A 110 -13.66 4.04 21.46
N VAL A 111 -12.46 3.46 21.35
CA VAL A 111 -11.62 3.44 20.14
C VAL A 111 -11.07 2.03 19.90
N PRO A 112 -10.65 1.68 18.66
CA PRO A 112 -9.99 0.41 18.42
C PRO A 112 -8.65 0.34 19.18
N ARG A 113 -8.27 -0.88 19.58
CA ARG A 113 -6.99 -1.13 20.25
C ARG A 113 -5.81 -0.85 19.32
N VAL A 114 -4.89 -0.02 19.77
CA VAL A 114 -3.68 0.34 19.02
C VAL A 114 -2.47 -0.45 19.54
N ARG A 115 -1.81 -1.18 18.64
CA ARG A 115 -0.54 -1.87 18.93
C ARG A 115 0.55 -1.39 17.98
N LEU A 116 1.65 -0.88 18.51
CA LEU A 116 2.86 -0.63 17.72
C LEU A 116 3.40 -1.97 17.20
N SER A 117 3.56 -2.08 15.90
CA SER A 117 3.94 -3.33 15.23
C SER A 117 4.70 -3.05 13.93
N THR A 118 5.11 -4.10 13.24
CA THR A 118 5.72 -4.02 11.92
C THR A 118 4.70 -4.37 10.83
N PRO A 119 4.90 -3.88 9.58
CA PRO A 119 4.07 -4.31 8.45
C PRO A 119 4.05 -5.84 8.27
N GLY A 120 5.19 -6.52 8.48
CA GLY A 120 5.27 -7.97 8.35
C GLY A 120 4.39 -8.73 9.34
N ALA A 121 4.36 -8.28 10.60
CA ALA A 121 3.47 -8.86 11.61
C ALA A 121 2.00 -8.60 11.29
N PHE A 122 1.65 -7.39 10.85
CA PHE A 122 0.31 -7.08 10.38
C PHE A 122 -0.13 -7.99 9.22
N PHE A 123 0.70 -8.16 8.19
CA PHE A 123 0.36 -8.99 7.04
C PHE A 123 0.29 -10.48 7.38
N ALA A 124 1.04 -10.95 8.39
CA ALA A 124 0.88 -12.31 8.90
C ALA A 124 -0.50 -12.49 9.54
N ASP A 125 -0.87 -11.61 10.48
CA ASP A 125 -2.17 -11.64 11.17
C ASP A 125 -3.34 -11.51 10.17
N ALA A 126 -3.27 -10.53 9.25
CA ALA A 126 -4.32 -10.26 8.27
C ALA A 126 -4.47 -11.39 7.23
N LEU A 127 -3.37 -12.04 6.83
CA LEU A 127 -3.44 -13.16 5.90
C LEU A 127 -4.01 -14.41 6.60
N GLU A 128 -3.66 -14.64 7.87
CA GLU A 128 -4.25 -15.71 8.68
C GLU A 128 -5.78 -15.55 8.76
N GLU A 129 -6.28 -14.35 9.07
CA GLU A 129 -7.72 -14.03 9.04
C GLU A 129 -8.33 -14.30 7.67
N ALA A 130 -7.75 -13.71 6.61
CA ALA A 130 -8.25 -13.81 5.24
C ALA A 130 -8.33 -15.26 4.72
N THR A 131 -7.46 -16.17 5.18
CA THR A 131 -7.50 -17.59 4.80
C THR A 131 -8.61 -18.38 5.49
N ARG A 132 -9.12 -17.89 6.63
CA ARG A 132 -10.25 -18.49 7.35
C ARG A 132 -11.60 -17.91 6.94
N GLU A 133 -11.61 -16.78 6.23
CA GLU A 133 -12.84 -16.11 5.81
C GLU A 133 -13.68 -16.96 4.83
N VAL A 134 -15.00 -16.96 5.05
CA VAL A 134 -15.99 -17.52 4.13
C VAL A 134 -17.07 -16.47 3.86
N PRO A 135 -17.31 -16.06 2.60
CA PRO A 135 -16.47 -16.26 1.40
C PRO A 135 -15.04 -15.68 1.54
N PRO A 136 -14.09 -16.05 0.66
CA PRO A 136 -12.72 -15.50 0.71
C PRO A 136 -12.66 -13.98 0.55
N ALA A 137 -11.52 -13.40 0.91
CA ALA A 137 -11.23 -11.99 0.69
C ALA A 137 -11.42 -11.59 -0.80
N PRO A 138 -11.92 -10.37 -1.08
CA PRO A 138 -12.22 -9.94 -2.44
C PRO A 138 -10.96 -9.89 -3.32
N THR A 139 -11.15 -10.00 -4.64
CA THR A 139 -10.06 -9.91 -5.63
C THR A 139 -10.29 -8.70 -6.54
N TRP A 140 -9.25 -7.88 -6.71
CA TRP A 140 -9.20 -6.81 -7.72
C TRP A 140 -8.28 -7.23 -8.86
N VAL A 141 -8.81 -7.27 -10.08
CA VAL A 141 -8.06 -7.69 -11.28
C VAL A 141 -7.64 -6.47 -12.10
N GLY A 142 -6.37 -6.42 -12.50
CA GLY A 142 -5.86 -5.38 -13.38
C GLY A 142 -5.25 -4.20 -12.65
N GLU A 143 -5.35 -3.00 -13.22
CA GLU A 143 -4.66 -1.82 -12.70
C GLU A 143 -5.33 -1.30 -11.42
N LEU A 144 -4.54 -0.90 -10.43
CA LEU A 144 -5.01 -0.04 -9.35
C LEU A 144 -4.93 1.41 -9.81
N TYR A 145 -5.91 1.79 -10.63
CA TYR A 145 -5.97 3.11 -11.24
C TYR A 145 -6.17 4.20 -10.19
N LEU A 146 -5.39 5.28 -10.29
CA LEU A 146 -5.55 6.48 -9.46
C LEU A 146 -6.16 7.57 -10.32
N GLU A 147 -7.32 8.06 -9.91
CA GLU A 147 -8.07 9.05 -10.67
C GLU A 147 -7.49 10.46 -10.55
N ASN A 148 -6.65 10.68 -9.54
CA ASN A 148 -5.97 11.93 -9.32
C ASN A 148 -4.57 11.95 -9.99
N HIS A 149 -3.96 13.14 -10.06
CA HIS A 149 -2.59 13.37 -10.52
C HIS A 149 -2.29 12.92 -11.96
N ARG A 150 -3.29 12.79 -12.84
CA ARG A 150 -3.08 12.34 -14.23
C ARG A 150 -2.09 13.21 -15.02
N GLY A 151 -1.93 14.48 -14.65
CA GLY A 151 -0.93 15.38 -15.23
C GLY A 151 0.52 14.89 -15.11
N VAL A 152 0.83 13.98 -14.18
CA VAL A 152 2.17 13.39 -14.06
C VAL A 152 2.57 12.55 -15.27
N LEU A 153 1.61 12.11 -16.09
CA LEU A 153 1.87 11.34 -17.30
C LEU A 153 2.52 12.20 -18.40
N THR A 154 2.21 13.51 -18.45
CA THR A 154 2.68 14.42 -19.52
C THR A 154 3.67 15.47 -19.04
N SER A 155 3.60 15.88 -17.76
CA SER A 155 4.52 16.87 -17.19
C SER A 155 5.97 16.40 -17.24
N GLN A 156 6.94 17.31 -17.21
CA GLN A 156 8.39 16.97 -17.22
C GLN A 156 8.79 16.09 -18.42
N HIS A 157 8.27 16.39 -19.62
CA HIS A 157 8.47 15.58 -20.83
C HIS A 157 9.95 15.32 -21.16
N ARG A 158 10.83 16.33 -21.01
CA ARG A 158 12.27 16.20 -21.28
C ARG A 158 12.91 15.11 -20.43
N THR A 159 12.55 15.06 -19.15
CA THR A 159 13.02 14.04 -18.20
C THR A 159 12.50 12.66 -18.59
N LYS A 160 11.21 12.54 -18.93
CA LYS A 160 10.62 11.26 -19.37
C LYS A 160 11.24 10.74 -20.67
N TRP A 161 11.48 11.63 -21.63
CA TRP A 161 12.15 11.29 -22.88
C TRP A 161 13.58 10.82 -22.63
N GLY A 162 14.32 11.53 -21.78
CA GLY A 162 15.67 11.12 -21.35
C GLY A 162 15.66 9.74 -20.69
N ASN A 163 14.75 9.50 -19.74
CA ASN A 163 14.62 8.19 -19.08
C ASN A 163 14.34 7.07 -20.09
N ARG A 164 13.40 7.27 -21.01
CA ARG A 164 13.07 6.27 -22.03
C ARG A 164 14.22 6.00 -22.99
N HIS A 165 15.07 6.98 -23.26
CA HIS A 165 16.28 6.79 -24.06
C HIS A 165 17.38 6.06 -23.27
N CYS A 166 17.52 6.32 -21.97
CA CYS A 166 18.47 5.62 -21.10
C CYS A 166 18.12 4.14 -20.89
N GLU A 167 16.84 3.77 -20.84
CA GLU A 167 16.38 2.38 -20.65
C GLU A 167 17.07 1.36 -21.60
N PRO A 168 17.01 1.51 -22.95
CA PRO A 168 17.69 0.60 -23.86
C PRO A 168 19.22 0.75 -23.80
N LEU A 169 19.75 1.95 -23.62
CA LEU A 169 21.20 2.17 -23.54
C LEU A 169 21.84 1.44 -22.35
N LEU A 170 21.15 1.42 -21.20
CA LEU A 170 21.60 0.64 -20.03
C LEU A 170 21.62 -0.85 -20.34
N ARG A 171 20.55 -1.37 -20.95
CA ARG A 171 20.49 -2.78 -21.38
C ARG A 171 21.61 -3.14 -22.36
N GLU A 172 21.88 -2.26 -23.34
CA GLU A 172 22.97 -2.47 -24.30
C GLU A 172 24.33 -2.45 -23.61
N ALA A 173 24.57 -1.50 -22.71
CA ALA A 173 25.82 -1.44 -21.94
C ALA A 173 26.05 -2.72 -21.12
N GLU A 174 25.02 -3.21 -20.42
CA GLU A 174 25.09 -4.47 -19.67
C GLU A 174 25.38 -5.67 -20.60
N LEU A 175 24.69 -5.74 -21.75
CA LEU A 175 24.88 -6.80 -22.73
C LEU A 175 26.30 -6.81 -23.29
N TRP A 176 26.82 -5.65 -23.73
CA TRP A 176 28.16 -5.55 -24.30
C TRP A 176 29.25 -5.82 -23.26
N ALA A 177 29.11 -5.26 -22.05
CA ALA A 177 30.05 -5.53 -20.96
C ALA A 177 30.09 -7.02 -20.60
N THR A 178 28.93 -7.69 -20.53
CA THR A 178 28.86 -9.13 -20.25
C THR A 178 29.49 -9.94 -21.39
N THR A 179 29.19 -9.59 -22.64
CA THR A 179 29.72 -10.29 -23.83
C THR A 179 31.24 -10.13 -23.95
N ALA A 180 31.82 -9.02 -23.50
CA ALA A 180 33.26 -8.80 -23.53
C ALA A 180 34.06 -9.61 -22.48
N THR A 181 33.39 -10.28 -21.53
CA THR A 181 34.04 -11.10 -20.48
C THR A 181 34.21 -12.57 -20.85
N VAL A 182 33.66 -13.00 -21.99
CA VAL A 182 33.79 -14.34 -22.56
C VAL A 182 34.72 -14.34 -23.77
#